data_AF-A0A2D7GBS7-F1
#
_entry.id   AF-A0A2D7GBS7-F1
#
_cell.length_a   1.000
_cell.length_b   1.000
_cell.length_c   1.000
_cell.angle_alpha   90.00
_cell.angle_beta   90.00
_cell.angle_gamma   90.00
#
_symmetry.space_group_name_H-M   'P 1'
#
loop_
_entity.id
_entity.type
_entity.pdbx_description
1 polymer ?
#
loop_
_entity_poly.entity_id
_entity_poly.type
_entity_poly.pdbx_seq_one_letter_code
_entity_poly.pdbx_strand_id
1 'polypeptide(L)'
;MGVGRVGRLRSCFGDYPEAALELPLKQRYHILDGPVQLRVDVDHSAQQFYYRQAGDWTAIGPPRDAALISDQAGPWFVYKKVHSDMAGLAI
;
A
#
# COMPACT_ATOMS: atom_id res chain seq x y z
N MET A 1 -20.26 21.11 1.07
CA MET A 1 -19.24 21.17 0.02
C MET A 1 -18.74 19.75 -0.23
N GLY A 2 -18.96 19.22 -1.43
CA GLY A 2 -18.59 17.84 -1.76
C GLY A 2 -17.08 17.66 -1.64
N VAL A 3 -16.65 16.53 -1.07
CA VAL A 3 -15.23 16.16 -1.06
C VAL A 3 -14.82 16.01 -2.54
N GLY A 4 -13.86 16.80 -3.01
CA GLY A 4 -13.38 16.77 -4.40
C GLY A 4 -12.80 15.41 -4.82
N ARG A 5 -12.05 15.34 -5.91
CA ARG A 5 -11.40 14.08 -6.32
C ARG A 5 -10.37 13.68 -5.24
N VAL A 6 -10.47 12.45 -4.74
CA VAL A 6 -9.62 11.94 -3.66
C VAL A 6 -8.86 10.69 -4.13
N GLY A 7 -7.55 10.70 -3.91
CA GLY A 7 -6.70 9.52 -4.08
C GLY A 7 -6.81 8.58 -2.87
N ARG A 8 -7.04 7.29 -3.15
CA ARG A 8 -6.91 6.20 -2.18
C ARG A 8 -5.97 5.13 -2.73
N LEU A 9 -4.98 4.72 -1.95
CA LEU A 9 -4.22 3.49 -2.20
C LEU A 9 -4.92 2.35 -1.47
N ARG A 10 -5.13 1.25 -2.18
CA ARG A 10 -5.68 0.00 -1.64
C ARG A 10 -4.70 -1.10 -1.99
N SER A 11 -4.39 -1.97 -1.04
CA SER A 11 -3.51 -3.10 -1.24
C SER A 11 -4.08 -4.32 -0.53
N CYS A 12 -4.04 -5.47 -1.18
CA CYS A 12 -4.14 -6.76 -0.50
C CYS A 12 -2.71 -7.12 -0.11
N PHE A 13 -2.38 -6.99 1.18
CA PHE A 13 -1.00 -7.12 1.65
C PHE A 13 -0.67 -8.56 2.04
N GLY A 14 -0.95 -9.50 1.13
CA GLY A 14 -0.76 -10.91 1.38
C GLY A 14 -1.52 -11.36 2.61
N ASP A 15 -2.85 -11.17 2.61
CA ASP A 15 -3.79 -11.71 3.59
C ASP A 15 -4.61 -12.81 2.90
N TYR A 16 -4.33 -14.05 3.22
CA TYR A 16 -4.82 -15.24 2.53
C TYR A 16 -5.12 -16.28 3.60
N PRO A 17 -6.27 -16.97 3.52
CA PRO A 17 -7.25 -16.95 2.42
C PRO A 17 -8.24 -15.77 2.43
N GLU A 18 -8.23 -14.91 3.45
CA GLU A 18 -9.28 -13.93 3.74
C GLU A 18 -9.33 -12.75 2.77
N ALA A 19 -8.22 -12.45 2.08
CA ALA A 19 -8.09 -11.38 1.10
C ALA A 19 -8.50 -9.99 1.63
N ALA A 20 -8.25 -9.70 2.92
CA ALA A 20 -8.62 -8.41 3.48
C ALA A 20 -7.85 -7.27 2.81
N LEU A 21 -8.59 -6.25 2.40
CA LEU A 21 -8.04 -5.04 1.79
C LEU A 21 -7.57 -4.07 2.88
N GLU A 22 -6.30 -3.72 2.84
CA GLU A 22 -5.76 -2.63 3.64
C GLU A 22 -5.94 -1.28 2.93
N LEU A 23 -6.26 -0.26 3.75
CA LEU A 23 -6.24 1.15 3.37
C LEU A 23 -5.03 1.82 4.03
N PRO A 24 -3.82 1.67 3.47
CA PRO A 24 -2.59 2.05 4.11
C PRO A 24 -2.43 3.57 4.30
N LEU A 25 -3.25 4.38 3.62
CA LEU A 25 -3.24 5.83 3.75
C LEU A 25 -4.20 6.25 4.83
N LYS A 26 -3.65 6.66 5.98
CA LYS A 26 -4.43 7.27 7.07
C LYS A 26 -5.09 8.57 6.63
N GLN A 27 -4.48 9.28 5.67
CA GLN A 27 -5.00 10.52 5.12
C GLN A 27 -5.36 10.36 3.64
N ARG A 28 -6.52 10.93 3.27
CA ARG A 28 -6.98 11.05 1.89
C ARG A 28 -6.22 12.18 1.21
N TYR A 29 -5.57 11.90 0.08
CA TYR A 29 -4.87 12.93 -0.68
C TYR A 29 -5.86 13.63 -1.60
N HIS A 30 -5.93 14.96 -1.50
CA HIS A 30 -6.70 15.77 -2.43
C HIS A 30 -6.02 15.74 -3.80
N ILE A 31 -6.78 15.39 -4.83
CA ILE A 31 -6.32 15.32 -6.21
C ILE A 31 -7.04 16.43 -6.96
N LEU A 32 -6.29 17.31 -7.59
CA LEU A 32 -6.81 18.37 -8.42
C LEU A 32 -7.37 17.80 -9.73
N ASP A 33 -8.18 18.58 -10.43
CA ASP A 33 -8.56 18.23 -11.79
C ASP A 33 -7.36 18.23 -12.74
N GLY A 34 -7.43 17.39 -13.77
CA GLY A 34 -6.35 17.20 -14.74
C GLY A 34 -5.57 15.88 -14.56
N PRO A 35 -4.47 15.72 -15.32
CA PRO A 35 -3.68 14.49 -15.32
C PRO A 35 -3.05 14.19 -13.95
N VAL A 36 -2.96 12.89 -13.63
CA VAL A 36 -2.22 12.37 -12.48
C VAL A 36 -1.16 11.42 -12.99
N GLN A 37 0.07 11.61 -12.56
CA GLN A 37 1.15 10.68 -12.84
C GLN A 37 1.39 9.82 -11.61
N LEU A 38 1.51 8.52 -11.81
CA LEU A 38 1.77 7.52 -10.78
C LEU A 38 3.11 6.87 -11.06
N ARG A 39 3.89 6.62 -10.02
CA ARG A 39 5.15 5.90 -10.09
C ARG A 39 5.25 4.92 -8.93
N VAL A 40 5.93 3.81 -9.17
CA VAL A 40 6.38 2.91 -8.13
C VAL A 40 7.88 2.70 -8.31
N ASP A 41 8.65 2.89 -7.24
CA ASP A 41 10.06 2.51 -7.21
C ASP A 41 10.17 1.21 -6.44
N VAL A 42 10.93 0.26 -6.98
CA VAL A 42 11.19 -1.04 -6.37
C VAL A 42 12.69 -1.21 -6.23
N ASP A 43 13.14 -1.46 -5.01
CA ASP A 43 14.51 -1.80 -4.66
C ASP A 43 14.51 -3.06 -3.80
N HIS A 44 14.94 -4.18 -4.37
CA HIS A 44 14.82 -5.51 -3.77
C HIS A 44 13.38 -5.77 -3.29
N SER A 45 13.16 -6.00 -1.99
CA SER A 45 11.84 -6.21 -1.40
C SER A 45 11.12 -4.91 -1.04
N ALA A 46 11.78 -3.74 -1.10
CA ALA A 46 11.14 -2.48 -0.77
C ALA A 46 10.43 -1.89 -2.00
N GLN A 47 9.14 -1.59 -1.85
CA GLN A 47 8.32 -0.95 -2.87
C GLN A 47 7.71 0.34 -2.34
N GLN A 48 8.02 1.48 -2.96
CA GLN A 48 7.47 2.79 -2.59
C GLN A 48 6.62 3.36 -3.73
N PHE A 49 5.39 3.80 -3.39
CA PHE A 49 4.48 4.45 -4.33
C PHE A 49 4.66 5.97 -4.30
N TYR A 50 4.43 6.60 -5.45
CA TYR A 50 4.49 8.05 -5.63
C TYR A 50 3.39 8.55 -6.56
N TYR A 51 3.03 9.82 -6.41
CA TYR A 51 2.23 10.56 -7.38
C TYR A 51 2.76 11.97 -7.60
N ARG A 52 2.34 12.58 -8.71
CA ARG A 52 2.41 14.02 -8.92
C ARG A 52 1.32 14.50 -9.89
N GLN A 53 0.96 15.77 -9.78
CA GLN A 53 0.10 16.48 -10.75
C GLN A 53 0.78 17.73 -11.33
N ALA A 54 1.78 18.25 -10.63
CA ALA A 54 2.73 19.25 -11.07
C ALA A 54 3.94 19.19 -10.14
N GLY A 55 5.10 19.67 -10.59
CA GLY A 55 6.32 19.70 -9.77
C GLY A 55 6.87 18.31 -9.43
N ASP A 56 7.33 18.17 -8.19
CA ASP A 56 8.07 17.00 -7.73
C ASP A 56 7.19 15.81 -7.33
N TRP A 57 7.80 14.64 -7.31
CA TRP A 57 7.14 13.40 -6.88
C TRP A 57 6.91 13.41 -5.37
N THR A 58 5.68 13.08 -4.97
CA THR A 58 5.30 12.92 -3.57
C THR A 58 5.12 11.45 -3.24
N ALA A 59 5.81 10.96 -2.20
CA ALA A 59 5.66 9.59 -1.73
C ALA A 59 4.28 9.37 -1.10
N ILE A 60 3.67 8.23 -1.42
CA ILE A 60 2.33 7.83 -0.94
C ILE A 60 2.47 6.65 0.01
N GLY A 61 2.20 6.91 1.29
CA GLY A 61 2.25 5.87 2.33
C GLY A 61 3.66 5.32 2.57
N PRO A 62 3.79 4.38 3.53
CA PRO A 62 5.07 3.74 3.81
C PRO A 62 5.47 2.75 2.70
N PRO A 63 6.77 2.43 2.56
CA PRO A 63 7.22 1.34 1.71
C PRO A 63 6.53 0.01 2.04
N ARG A 64 6.35 -0.84 1.03
CA ARG A 64 5.69 -2.13 1.11
C ARG A 64 6.68 -3.24 0.78
N ASP A 65 6.43 -4.42 1.34
CA ASP A 65 7.22 -5.61 1.04
C ASP A 65 6.74 -6.25 -0.27
N ALA A 66 7.50 -6.05 -1.34
CA ALA A 66 7.28 -6.63 -2.66
C ALA A 66 7.59 -8.14 -2.71
N ALA A 67 8.27 -8.71 -1.73
CA ALA A 67 8.48 -10.16 -1.71
C ALA A 67 7.14 -10.91 -1.63
N LEU A 68 6.11 -10.29 -1.04
CA LEU A 68 4.77 -10.88 -0.88
C LEU A 68 4.02 -11.13 -2.18
N ILE A 69 4.43 -10.51 -3.30
CA ILE A 69 3.82 -10.76 -4.62
C ILE A 69 4.64 -11.74 -5.48
N SER A 70 5.71 -12.31 -4.93
CA SER A 70 6.51 -13.33 -5.60
C SER A 70 5.76 -14.65 -5.71
N ASP A 71 6.05 -15.43 -6.77
CA ASP A 71 5.66 -16.83 -6.90
C ASP A 71 6.16 -17.72 -5.73
N GLN A 72 7.26 -17.32 -5.08
CA GLN A 72 7.81 -17.97 -3.89
C GLN A 72 7.10 -17.53 -2.60
N ALA A 73 6.39 -16.40 -2.61
CA ALA A 73 5.45 -16.05 -1.56
C ALA A 73 4.17 -16.88 -1.75
N GLY A 74 4.32 -18.18 -1.53
CA GLY A 74 3.19 -19.09 -1.45
C GLY A 74 2.23 -18.69 -0.31
N PRO A 75 1.03 -19.28 -0.26
CA PRO A 75 0.01 -18.95 0.74
C PRO A 75 0.49 -19.06 2.21
N TRP A 76 1.57 -19.79 2.47
CA TRP A 76 2.18 -19.91 3.80
C TRP A 76 2.96 -18.68 4.27
N PHE A 77 3.53 -17.87 3.36
CA PHE A 77 4.30 -16.66 3.72
C PHE A 77 3.37 -15.55 4.24
N VAL A 78 2.21 -15.43 3.61
CA VAL A 78 1.07 -14.63 4.03
C VAL A 78 0.63 -14.97 5.46
N TYR A 79 0.46 -16.26 5.77
CA TYR A 79 -0.03 -16.73 7.07
C TYR A 79 0.87 -16.32 8.25
N LYS A 80 2.19 -16.22 8.04
CA LYS A 80 3.13 -15.78 9.08
C LYS A 80 2.98 -14.30 9.45
N LYS A 81 2.55 -13.44 8.53
CA LYS A 81 2.31 -12.02 8.84
C LYS A 81 1.10 -11.83 9.76
N VAL A 82 0.01 -12.54 9.49
CA VAL A 82 -1.22 -12.52 10.32
C VAL A 82 -0.91 -12.90 11.78
N HIS A 83 0.00 -13.85 11.99
CA HIS A 83 0.40 -14.26 13.35
C HIS A 83 1.41 -13.32 14.02
N SER A 84 2.27 -12.62 13.28
CA SER A 84 3.20 -11.65 13.90
C SER A 84 2.49 -10.41 14.44
N ASP A 85 1.40 -10.00 13.79
CA ASP A 85 0.63 -8.82 14.19
C ASP A 85 -0.28 -9.08 15.41
N MET A 86 -0.54 -10.35 15.76
CA MET A 86 -1.21 -10.74 17.03
C MET A 86 -0.25 -10.85 18.22
N ALA A 87 1.07 -10.91 18.00
CA ALA A 87 2.05 -10.99 19.09
C ALA A 87 2.27 -9.64 19.82
N GLY A 88 1.70 -8.54 19.31
CA GLY A 88 1.76 -7.20 19.92
C GLY A 88 0.57 -6.85 20.83
N LEU A 89 -0.35 -7.78 21.05
CA LEU A 89 -1.57 -7.58 21.86
C LEU A 89 -1.70 -8.68 22.93
N ALA A 90 -0.60 -8.91 23.65
CA ALA A 90 -0.66 -9.56 24.95
C ALA A 90 -0.61 -8.45 26.02
N ILE A 91 -1.71 -8.36 26.78
CA ILE A 91 -1.82 -7.65 28.05
C ILE A 91 -0.92 -8.33 29.07
#